data_AF-A0A7C4E9E1-F1
#
_entry.id   AF-A0A7C4E9E1-F1
#
_cell.length_a   1.000
_cell.length_b   1.000
_cell.length_c   1.000
_cell.angle_alpha   90.00
_cell.angle_beta   90.00
_cell.angle_gamma   90.00
#
_symmetry.space_group_name_H-M   'P 1'
#
loop_
_entity.id
_entity.type
_entity.pdbx_description
1 polymer ?
#
loop_
_entity_poly.entity_id
_entity_poly.type
_entity_poly.pdbx_seq_one_letter_code
_entity_poly.pdbx_strand_id
1 'polypeptide(L)' 'MRGEFAREFILENRSGNVAFNAQRRRAAEHPMEKVGARLRSLMPWLKDNRLVDRSKN' A
#
# COMPACT_ATOMS: atom_id res chain seq x y z
N MET A 1 7.89 25.29 7.83
CA MET A 1 7.41 23.95 7.42
C MET A 1 6.09 23.72 8.14
N ARG A 2 4.97 24.16 7.54
CA ARG A 2 3.66 24.22 8.22
C ARG A 2 3.03 22.83 8.21
N GLY A 3 2.45 22.39 9.32
CA GLY A 3 1.80 21.08 9.50
C GLY A 3 0.53 20.86 8.68
N GLU A 4 0.45 21.44 7.49
CA GLU A 4 -0.66 21.33 6.54
C GLU A 4 -0.87 19.87 6.15
N PHE A 5 0.21 19.12 5.91
CA PHE A 5 0.14 17.68 5.63
C PHE A 5 -0.59 16.89 6.73
N ALA A 6 -0.28 17.13 8.01
CA ALA A 6 -0.92 16.41 9.10
C ALA A 6 -2.43 16.72 9.19
N ARG A 7 -2.80 17.98 8.93
CA ARG A 7 -4.20 18.43 8.95
C ARG A 7 -5.00 17.83 7.79
N GLU A 8 -4.43 17.84 6.59
CA GLU A 8 -5.01 17.23 5.39
C GLU A 8 -5.17 15.71 5.56
N PHE A 9 -4.12 15.03 6.04
CA PHE A 9 -4.16 13.59 6.27
C PHE A 9 -5.26 13.19 7.27
N ILE A 10 -5.42 13.92 8.38
CA ILE A 10 -6.48 13.65 9.36
C ILE A 10 -7.88 13.88 8.75
N LEU A 11 -8.06 14.96 7.98
CA LEU A 11 -9.33 15.27 7.32
C LEU A 11 -9.69 14.22 6.26
N GLU A 12 -8.71 13.76 5.50
CA GLU A 12 -8.89 12.71 4.49
C GLU A 12 -9.24 11.36 5.14
N ASN A 13 -8.57 11.00 6.24
CA ASN A 13 -8.92 9.80 7.00
C ASN A 13 -10.33 9.84 7.55
N ARG A 14 -10.79 11.00 8.05
CA ARG A 14 -12.18 11.17 8.50
C ARG A 14 -13.20 11.12 7.36
N SER A 15 -12.79 11.53 6.16
CA SER A 15 -13.64 11.55 4.97
C SER A 15 -13.65 10.23 4.19
N GLY A 16 -13.10 9.15 4.78
CA GLY A 16 -13.12 7.82 4.20
C GLY A 16 -11.99 7.51 3.22
N ASN A 17 -10.89 8.29 3.24
CA ASN A 17 -9.67 8.02 2.48
C ASN A 17 -9.87 7.88 0.95
N VAL A 18 -10.83 8.60 0.36
CA VAL A 18 -11.20 8.42 -1.06
C VAL A 18 -10.03 8.74 -2.00
N ALA A 19 -9.36 9.88 -1.82
CA ALA A 19 -8.26 10.27 -2.69
C ALA A 19 -7.04 9.35 -2.48
N PHE A 20 -6.72 9.02 -1.23
CA PHE A 20 -5.72 8.02 -0.88
C PHE A 20 -6.00 6.65 -1.51
N ASN A 21 -7.23 6.14 -1.45
CA ASN A 21 -7.61 4.87 -2.07
C ASN A 21 -7.48 4.93 -3.60
N ALA A 22 -7.87 6.04 -4.22
CA ALA A 22 -7.69 6.26 -5.66
C ALA A 22 -6.20 6.33 -6.07
N GLN A 23 -5.34 6.91 -5.22
CA GLN A 23 -3.89 6.88 -5.41
C GLN A 23 -3.33 5.46 -5.24
N ARG A 24 -3.77 4.71 -4.22
CA ARG A 24 -3.33 3.31 -4.02
C ARG A 24 -3.72 2.42 -5.19
N ARG A 25 -4.92 2.58 -5.74
CA ARG A 25 -5.36 1.82 -6.92
C ARG A 25 -4.45 2.09 -8.12
N ARG A 26 -4.19 3.36 -8.43
CA ARG A 26 -3.28 3.76 -9.51
C ARG A 26 -1.86 3.23 -9.30
N ALA A 27 -1.36 3.29 -8.07
CA ALA A 27 -0.05 2.75 -7.72
C ALA A 27 0.01 1.22 -7.89
N ALA A 28 -1.06 0.50 -7.54
CA ALA A 28 -1.14 -0.95 -7.69
C ALA A 28 -1.21 -1.41 -9.16
N GLU A 29 -1.73 -0.57 -10.05
CA GLU A 29 -1.77 -0.83 -11.49
C GLU A 29 -0.40 -0.65 -12.16
N HIS A 30 0.59 -0.09 -11.46
CA HIS A 30 1.91 0.17 -12.01
C HIS A 30 2.65 -1.13 -12.38
N PRO A 31 3.24 -1.26 -13.59
CA PRO A 31 3.89 -2.50 -14.05
C PRO A 31 4.99 -3.03 -13.12
N MET A 32 5.67 -2.11 -12.41
CA MET A 32 6.72 -2.46 -11.45
C MET A 32 6.20 -3.33 -10.31
N GLU A 33 4.94 -3.16 -9.89
CA GLU A 33 4.36 -4.01 -8.83
C GLU A 33 4.16 -5.44 -9.31
N LYS A 34 3.83 -5.66 -10.59
CA LYS A 34 3.72 -7.01 -11.18
C LYS A 34 5.07 -7.72 -11.19
N VAL A 35 6.13 -7.01 -11.60
CA VAL A 35 7.49 -7.55 -11.63
C VAL A 35 8.00 -7.81 -10.20
N GLY A 36 7.82 -6.84 -9.30
CA GLY A 36 8.21 -6.98 -7.89
C GLY A 36 7.46 -8.10 -7.18
N ALA A 37 6.17 -8.31 -7.47
CA ALA A 37 5.40 -9.44 -6.93
C ALA A 37 5.98 -10.79 -7.37
N ARG A 38 6.35 -10.92 -8.65
CA ARG A 38 6.99 -12.15 -9.17
C ARG A 38 8.36 -12.40 -8.55
N LEU A 39 9.18 -11.37 -8.39
CA LEU A 39 10.49 -11.53 -7.75
C LEU A 39 10.33 -11.94 -6.27
N ARG A 40 9.44 -11.27 -5.54
CA ARG A 40 9.14 -11.59 -4.13
C ARG A 40 8.51 -12.97 -3.96
N SER A 41 7.81 -13.52 -4.96
CA SER A 41 7.26 -14.88 -4.87
C SER A 41 8.31 -15.98 -5.00
N LEU A 42 9.41 -15.69 -5.69
CA LEU A 42 10.57 -16.58 -5.86
C LEU A 42 11.52 -16.57 -4.64
N MET A 43 11.26 -15.71 -3.65
CA MET A 43 12.06 -15.57 -2.44
C MET A 43 11.35 -16.27 -1.25
N PRO A 44 11.54 -17.59 -1.05
CA PRO A 44 10.85 -18.34 0.00
C PRO A 44 11.14 -17.80 1.41
N TRP A 45 12.37 -17.32 1.66
CA TRP A 45 12.75 -16.72 2.95
C TRP A 45 11.95 -15.46 3.31
N LEU A 46 11.34 -14.79 2.33
CA LEU A 46 10.48 -13.62 2.55
C LEU A 46 9.05 -14.04 2.96
N LYS A 47 8.62 -15.25 2.60
CA LYS A 47 7.34 -15.80 3.05
C LYS A 47 7.39 -16.22 4.51
N ASP A 48 8.51 -16.79 4.95
CA ASP A 48 8.67 -17.32 6.31
C ASP A 48 8.66 -16.22 7.38
N ASN A 49 9.10 -15.00 7.04
CA ASN A 49 9.09 -13.83 7.93
C ASN A 49 7.89 -12.89 7.73
N ARG A 50 6.83 -13.34 7.05
CA ARG A 50 5.67 -12.48 6.75
C ARG A 50 4.79 -12.31 7.99
N LEU A 51 4.86 -11.13 8.62
CA LEU A 51 4.04 -10.75 9.78
C LEU A 51 2.53 -10.69 9.51
N VAL A 52 2.10 -10.59 8.25
CA VAL A 52 0.68 -10.50 7.86
C VAL A 52 0.38 -11.49 6.74
N ASP A 53 -0.34 -12.56 7.07
CA ASP A 53 -0.85 -13.50 6.08
C ASP A 53 -2.02 -12.88 5.30
N ARG A 54 -1.83 -12.66 4.01
CA ARG A 54 -2.82 -12.06 3.11
C ARG A 54 -3.79 -13.09 2.51
N SER A 55 -3.68 -14.38 2.87
CA SER A 55 -4.62 -15.42 2.45
C SER A 55 -5.93 -15.41 3.24
N LYS A 56 -5.98 -14.69 4.37
CA LYS A 56 -7.15 -14.60 5.27
C LYS A 56 -7.82 -13.24 5.24
N ASN A 57 -8.13 -12.71 4.05
CA ASN A 57 -8.88 -11.46 3.92
C ASN A 57 -9.98 -11.56 2.87
#